data_AF-A0A2A2B9V9-F1
#
_entry.id   AF-A0A2A2B9V9-F1
#
_cell.length_a   1.000
_cell.length_b   1.000
_cell.length_c   1.000
_cell.angle_alpha   90.00
_cell.angle_beta   90.00
_cell.angle_gamma   90.00
#
_symmetry.space_group_name_H-M   'P 1'
#
loop_
_entity.id
_entity.type
_entity.pdbx_description
1 polymer ?
#
loop_
_entity_poly.entity_id
_entity_poly.type
_entity_poly.pdbx_seq_one_letter_code
_entity_poly.pdbx_strand_id
1 'polypeptide(L)'
;MNRKKTSTKFPQKWWLLVVLVALLIGYLVWRSVSSDTAPVDATAPSTVEQTDAKPIASSSVTGQPNDPELNERTPLNNEIVSEDSDFDNNSTNQPIDPKLILDAPLPKTNSLAKEEIDRLEDERQRMAEQEKLAAEQLAMNKKLTEMKAEQIALLEQQIAELEANETAVE
;
A
#
# COMPACT_ATOMS: atom_id res chain seq x y z
N MET A 1 -49.16 -22.75 49.18
CA MET A 1 -48.43 -21.89 48.22
C MET A 1 -48.28 -22.61 46.88
N ASN A 2 -49.09 -22.27 45.88
CA ASN A 2 -49.01 -22.92 44.57
C ASN A 2 -48.56 -21.88 43.53
N ARG A 3 -47.30 -22.01 43.07
CA ARG A 3 -46.69 -21.11 42.09
C ARG A 3 -47.18 -21.47 40.70
N LYS A 4 -47.82 -20.52 40.04
CA LYS A 4 -48.33 -20.62 38.66
C LYS A 4 -47.12 -20.49 37.73
N LYS A 5 -46.85 -21.51 36.90
CA LYS A 5 -45.83 -21.45 35.85
C LYS A 5 -46.49 -20.88 34.59
N THR A 6 -46.10 -19.67 34.19
CA THR A 6 -46.53 -19.07 32.92
C THR A 6 -45.77 -19.74 31.78
N SER A 7 -46.47 -20.55 31.00
CA SER A 7 -46.00 -21.06 29.72
C SER A 7 -46.16 -19.96 28.68
N THR A 8 -45.09 -19.22 28.41
CA THR A 8 -45.07 -18.21 27.34
C THR A 8 -44.81 -18.94 26.03
N LYS A 9 -45.85 -19.07 25.20
CA LYS A 9 -45.70 -19.50 23.80
C LYS A 9 -44.90 -18.40 23.09
N PHE A 10 -43.57 -18.57 23.03
CA PHE A 10 -42.70 -17.67 22.28
C PHE A 10 -43.11 -17.72 20.79
N PRO A 11 -43.46 -16.59 20.17
CA PRO A 11 -43.85 -16.59 18.77
C PRO A 11 -42.65 -17.00 17.92
N GLN A 12 -42.76 -18.06 17.11
CA GLN A 12 -41.68 -18.58 16.23
C GLN A 12 -40.97 -17.49 15.41
N LYS A 13 -41.67 -16.37 15.13
CA LYS A 13 -41.12 -15.20 14.43
C LYS A 13 -39.96 -14.52 15.16
N TRP A 14 -39.92 -14.59 16.49
CA TRP A 14 -38.80 -14.03 17.28
C TRP A 14 -37.54 -14.88 17.18
N TRP A 15 -37.67 -16.18 16.96
CA TRP A 15 -36.50 -17.04 16.78
C TRP A 15 -35.75 -16.68 15.49
N LEU A 16 -36.48 -16.32 14.42
CA LEU A 16 -35.86 -15.82 13.18
C LEU A 16 -35.09 -14.52 13.41
N LEU A 17 -35.60 -13.59 14.23
CA LEU A 17 -34.87 -12.37 14.59
C LEU A 17 -33.60 -12.68 15.38
N VAL A 18 -33.66 -13.60 16.34
CA VAL A 18 -32.48 -14.03 17.11
C VAL A 18 -31.42 -14.68 16.23
N VAL A 19 -31.83 -15.54 15.28
CA VAL A 19 -30.93 -16.18 14.32
C VAL A 19 -30.30 -15.14 13.38
N LEU A 20 -31.08 -14.17 12.89
CA LEU A 20 -30.58 -13.08 12.04
C LEU A 20 -29.51 -12.25 12.77
N VAL A 21 -29.77 -11.88 14.03
CA VAL A 21 -28.83 -11.11 14.86
C VAL A 21 -27.55 -11.91 15.13
N ALA A 22 -27.66 -13.20 15.44
CA ALA A 22 -26.49 -14.06 15.63
C ALA A 22 -25.64 -14.17 14.34
N LEU A 23 -26.28 -14.20 13.18
CA LEU A 23 -25.60 -14.28 11.88
C LEU A 23 -24.87 -12.96 11.55
N LEU A 24 -25.46 -11.80 11.85
CA LEU A 24 -24.78 -10.50 11.73
C LEU A 24 -23.55 -10.40 12.64
N ILE A 25 -23.66 -10.85 13.89
CA ILE A 25 -22.55 -10.84 14.85
C ILE A 25 -21.43 -11.78 14.39
N GLY A 26 -21.78 -12.99 13.92
CA GLY A 26 -20.81 -13.92 13.34
C GLY A 26 -20.09 -13.35 12.13
N TYR A 27 -20.82 -12.67 11.22
CA TYR A 27 -20.24 -12.01 10.06
C TYR A 27 -19.31 -10.84 10.43
N LEU A 28 -19.69 -10.03 11.42
CA LEU A 28 -18.84 -8.94 11.92
C LEU A 28 -17.53 -9.48 12.52
N VAL A 29 -17.61 -10.51 13.37
CA VAL A 29 -16.42 -11.14 13.95
C VAL A 29 -15.54 -11.75 12.85
N TRP A 30 -16.13 -12.44 11.87
CA TRP A 30 -15.40 -12.99 10.71
C TRP A 30 -14.68 -11.89 9.90
N ARG A 31 -15.33 -10.75 9.69
CA ARG A 31 -14.73 -9.59 8.99
C ARG A 31 -13.60 -8.96 9.79
N SER A 32 -13.75 -8.85 11.11
CA SER A 32 -12.72 -8.29 11.99
C SER A 32 -11.48 -9.17 12.10
N VAL A 33 -11.62 -10.50 12.16
CA VAL A 33 -10.45 -11.41 12.20
C VAL A 33 -9.69 -11.48 10.88
N SER A 34 -10.29 -11.02 9.77
CA SER A 34 -9.62 -10.92 8.47
C SER A 34 -8.96 -9.55 8.24
N SER A 35 -8.99 -8.65 9.22
CA SER A 35 -8.31 -7.35 9.14
C SER A 35 -7.00 -7.44 9.92
N ASP A 36 -5.94 -7.93 9.27
CA ASP A 36 -4.59 -7.85 9.82
C ASP A 36 -4.26 -6.37 10.09
N THR A 37 -4.08 -6.07 11.37
CA THR A 37 -3.73 -4.76 11.91
C THR A 37 -2.24 -4.53 11.74
N ALA A 38 -1.85 -3.56 10.91
CA ALA A 38 -0.55 -2.92 11.04
C ALA A 38 -0.56 -2.03 12.30
N PRO A 39 0.44 -2.11 13.21
CA PRO A 39 0.43 -1.32 14.43
C PRO A 39 0.92 0.11 14.15
N VAL A 40 0.07 1.09 14.44
CA VAL A 40 0.48 2.49 14.57
C VAL A 40 0.82 2.73 16.03
N ASP A 41 2.09 3.07 16.27
CA ASP A 41 2.59 3.67 17.49
C ASP A 41 1.78 4.91 17.87
N ALA A 42 1.18 4.89 19.07
CA ALA A 42 0.75 6.09 19.76
C ALA A 42 1.12 5.96 21.24
N THR A 43 2.28 6.54 21.56
CA THR A 43 2.81 6.71 22.91
C THR A 43 1.99 7.76 23.69
N ALA A 44 1.46 7.37 24.86
CA ALA A 44 1.54 8.07 26.16
C ALA A 44 0.45 7.60 27.16
N PRO A 45 0.63 7.73 28.49
CA PRO A 45 1.76 7.33 29.34
C PRO A 45 1.32 6.48 30.57
N SER A 46 2.31 5.98 31.33
CA SER A 46 2.29 5.64 32.78
C SER A 46 2.57 4.16 33.17
N THR A 47 3.82 3.94 33.63
CA THR A 47 4.17 3.49 34.99
C THR A 47 3.81 2.07 35.46
N VAL A 48 4.86 1.21 35.46
CA VAL A 48 5.23 0.03 36.30
C VAL A 48 4.16 -0.98 36.77
N GLU A 49 4.32 -2.27 36.45
CA GLU A 49 5.03 -3.27 37.28
C GLU A 49 4.97 -4.70 36.66
N GLN A 50 6.17 -5.29 36.55
CA GLN A 50 6.58 -6.67 36.79
C GLN A 50 5.74 -7.93 36.42
N THR A 51 6.41 -8.75 35.60
CA THR A 51 6.66 -10.22 35.72
C THR A 51 5.51 -11.20 35.48
N ASP A 52 5.56 -11.94 34.37
CA ASP A 52 5.98 -13.37 34.35
C ASP A 52 5.97 -13.91 32.90
N ALA A 53 7.11 -14.42 32.40
CA ALA A 53 7.22 -15.56 31.49
C ALA A 53 8.66 -15.71 30.91
N LYS A 54 9.33 -16.72 31.47
CA LYS A 54 10.44 -17.56 31.00
C LYS A 54 10.91 -17.44 29.51
N PRO A 55 12.25 -17.43 29.27
CA PRO A 55 12.86 -17.27 27.95
C PRO A 55 13.07 -18.60 27.21
N ILE A 56 13.40 -18.54 25.92
CA ILE A 56 14.17 -19.44 25.01
C ILE A 56 13.59 -19.17 23.59
N ALA A 57 14.28 -18.73 22.53
CA ALA A 57 15.71 -18.62 22.24
C ALA A 57 15.96 -17.35 21.40
N SER A 58 16.88 -16.51 21.86
CA SER A 58 17.64 -15.58 21.03
C SER A 58 19.09 -16.05 21.10
N SER A 59 19.67 -16.45 19.97
CA SER A 59 21.07 -16.86 19.91
C SER A 59 21.96 -15.63 20.12
N SER A 60 22.56 -15.58 21.31
CA SER A 60 23.53 -14.58 21.72
C SER A 60 24.90 -14.88 21.14
N VAL A 61 25.51 -13.84 20.58
CA VAL A 61 26.95 -13.63 20.44
C VAL A 61 27.61 -13.65 21.84
N THR A 62 28.78 -14.28 21.96
CA THR A 62 30.00 -13.78 22.67
C THR A 62 30.90 -14.94 23.13
N GLY A 63 32.19 -14.92 22.73
CA GLY A 63 33.28 -15.57 23.48
C GLY A 63 34.39 -16.24 22.66
N GLN A 64 35.44 -15.48 22.32
CA GLN A 64 36.82 -15.95 22.06
C GLN A 64 37.46 -16.42 23.41
N PRO A 65 38.53 -17.25 23.54
CA PRO A 65 39.70 -17.41 22.66
C PRO A 65 40.33 -18.83 22.48
N ASN A 66 41.17 -18.98 21.43
CA ASN A 66 42.51 -19.60 21.37
C ASN A 66 42.77 -20.31 20.02
N ASP A 67 43.84 -19.88 19.33
CA ASP A 67 44.42 -20.40 18.09
C ASP A 67 44.78 -21.92 18.14
N PRO A 68 44.79 -22.63 16.99
CA PRO A 68 46.06 -22.76 16.25
C PRO A 68 45.92 -22.69 14.71
N GLU A 69 46.88 -21.97 14.11
CA GLU A 69 47.60 -22.27 12.84
C GLU A 69 46.83 -22.62 11.54
N LEU A 70 46.78 -21.62 10.66
CA LEU A 70 47.08 -21.63 9.22
C LEU A 70 47.23 -22.99 8.50
N ASN A 71 46.42 -23.23 7.45
CA ASN A 71 46.97 -23.65 6.17
C ASN A 71 46.02 -23.51 4.96
N GLU A 72 46.57 -22.84 3.94
CA GLU A 72 46.40 -23.04 2.49
C GLU A 72 45.05 -22.77 1.80
N ARG A 73 45.01 -21.64 1.09
CA ARG A 73 44.16 -21.42 -0.10
C ARG A 73 45.06 -21.27 -1.33
N THR A 74 44.72 -21.95 -2.41
CA THR A 74 45.09 -21.58 -3.80
C THR A 74 44.00 -22.08 -4.77
N PRO A 75 43.87 -21.51 -5.98
CA PRO A 75 42.61 -20.91 -6.45
C PRO A 75 42.04 -21.60 -7.69
N LEU A 76 40.78 -21.28 -8.03
CA LEU A 76 40.11 -21.75 -9.25
C LEU A 76 40.24 -20.71 -10.39
N ASN A 77 40.63 -21.19 -11.57
CA ASN A 77 40.76 -20.44 -12.83
C ASN A 77 39.45 -20.38 -13.64
N ASN A 78 39.48 -19.45 -14.61
CA ASN A 78 38.78 -19.33 -15.91
C ASN A 78 37.93 -18.05 -16.03
N GLU A 79 38.46 -16.97 -16.60
CA GLU A 79 38.66 -16.67 -18.05
C GLU A 79 37.43 -16.00 -18.67
N ILE A 80 37.49 -14.66 -18.82
CA ILE A 80 36.96 -13.91 -19.98
C ILE A 80 37.96 -12.79 -20.31
N VAL A 81 38.32 -12.73 -21.59
CA VAL A 81 39.31 -11.88 -22.23
C VAL A 81 38.73 -10.50 -22.60
N SER A 82 39.52 -9.47 -22.29
CA SER A 82 39.71 -8.14 -22.91
C SER A 82 38.52 -7.30 -23.43
N GLU A 83 38.40 -6.08 -22.90
CA GLU A 83 38.50 -4.86 -23.72
C GLU A 83 38.86 -3.64 -22.84
N ASP A 84 40.15 -3.31 -22.91
CA ASP A 84 40.81 -2.00 -22.85
C ASP A 84 40.03 -0.79 -22.29
N SER A 85 40.26 -0.49 -21.02
CA SER A 85 40.39 0.89 -20.54
C SER A 85 41.14 0.88 -19.22
N ASP A 86 42.46 1.06 -19.31
CA ASP A 86 43.34 1.33 -18.17
C ASP A 86 42.93 2.64 -17.51
N PHE A 87 41.95 2.58 -16.60
CA PHE A 87 41.88 3.49 -15.48
C PHE A 87 42.65 2.88 -14.34
N ASP A 88 43.97 3.07 -14.40
CA ASP A 88 44.88 2.86 -13.27
C ASP A 88 44.43 3.76 -12.12
N ASN A 89 43.54 3.23 -11.27
CA ASN A 89 43.29 3.76 -9.94
C ASN A 89 44.44 3.34 -9.02
N ASN A 90 45.65 3.78 -9.37
CA ASN A 90 46.80 3.69 -8.51
C ASN A 90 46.97 5.05 -7.83
N SER A 91 46.46 5.14 -6.61
CA SER A 91 46.69 6.23 -5.67
C SER A 91 48.19 6.34 -5.37
N THR A 92 48.92 7.05 -6.22
CA THR A 92 50.32 7.43 -6.00
C THR A 92 50.35 8.94 -5.78
N ASN A 93 50.83 9.36 -4.61
CA ASN A 93 51.02 10.77 -4.23
C ASN A 93 52.09 11.48 -5.08
N GLN A 94 51.91 11.54 -6.40
CA GLN A 94 52.70 12.39 -7.29
C GLN A 94 52.05 13.77 -7.41
N PRO A 95 52.84 14.86 -7.49
CA PRO A 95 52.29 16.18 -7.74
C PRO A 95 51.59 16.19 -9.11
N ILE A 96 50.28 16.36 -9.10
CA ILE A 96 49.45 16.42 -10.31
C ILE A 96 49.73 17.75 -11.03
N ASP A 97 50.14 17.68 -12.30
CA ASP A 97 50.35 18.88 -13.13
C ASP A 97 48.99 19.55 -13.44
N PRO A 98 48.75 20.80 -13.01
CA PRO A 98 47.47 21.47 -13.23
C PRO A 98 47.16 21.71 -14.71
N LYS A 99 48.17 21.80 -15.59
CA LYS A 99 47.94 21.96 -17.03
C LYS A 99 47.30 20.71 -17.65
N LEU A 100 47.63 19.52 -17.13
CA LEU A 100 47.10 18.26 -17.62
C LEU A 100 45.59 18.12 -17.35
N ILE A 101 45.10 18.68 -16.24
CA ILE A 101 43.67 18.69 -15.90
C ILE A 101 42.93 19.71 -16.78
N LEU A 102 43.54 20.87 -17.04
CA LEU A 102 42.92 21.94 -17.83
C LEU A 102 42.82 21.61 -19.31
N ASP A 103 43.83 20.92 -19.85
CA ASP A 103 43.90 20.51 -21.25
C ASP A 103 43.20 19.15 -21.49
N ALA A 104 42.61 18.56 -20.45
CA ALA A 104 41.89 17.30 -20.57
C ALA A 104 40.69 17.47 -21.53
N PRO A 105 40.55 16.57 -22.53
CA PRO A 105 39.45 16.65 -23.47
C PRO A 105 38.12 16.43 -22.76
N LEU A 106 37.16 17.32 -23.00
CA LEU A 106 35.80 17.15 -22.51
C LEU A 106 35.19 15.86 -23.09
N PRO A 107 34.36 15.15 -22.31
CA PRO A 107 33.66 13.97 -22.80
C PRO A 107 32.81 14.34 -24.02
N LYS A 108 32.93 13.54 -25.10
CA LYS A 108 32.37 13.86 -26.42
C LYS A 108 30.86 13.63 -26.51
N THR A 109 30.28 12.88 -25.58
CA THR A 109 28.93 12.36 -25.69
C THR A 109 28.07 12.79 -24.51
N ASN A 110 26.96 13.48 -24.80
CA ASN A 110 25.95 13.87 -23.82
C ASN A 110 24.97 12.72 -23.49
N SER A 111 25.44 11.46 -23.50
CA SER A 111 24.58 10.27 -23.41
C SER A 111 23.69 10.31 -22.16
N LEU A 112 24.24 10.73 -21.01
CA LEU A 112 23.51 10.86 -19.76
C LEU A 112 22.40 11.93 -19.84
N ALA A 113 22.66 13.06 -20.49
CA ALA A 113 21.65 14.10 -20.66
C ALA A 113 20.53 13.66 -21.60
N LYS A 114 20.85 12.86 -22.63
CA LYS A 114 19.85 12.29 -23.53
C LYS A 114 18.97 11.27 -22.81
N GLU A 115 19.56 10.39 -22.01
CA GLU A 115 18.82 9.42 -21.21
C GLU A 115 17.87 10.09 -20.22
N GLU A 116 18.30 11.17 -19.54
CA GLU A 116 17.42 11.91 -18.63
C GLU A 116 16.25 12.56 -19.37
N ILE A 117 16.47 13.11 -20.58
CA ILE A 117 15.39 13.66 -21.40
C ILE A 117 14.41 12.56 -21.82
N ASP A 118 14.92 11.42 -22.29
CA ASP A 118 14.09 10.28 -22.71
C ASP A 118 13.26 9.76 -21.52
N ARG A 119 13.86 9.65 -20.33
CA ARG A 119 13.14 9.25 -19.09
C ARG A 119 12.06 10.26 -18.71
N LEU A 120 12.35 11.55 -18.79
CA LEU A 120 11.38 12.60 -18.48
C LEU A 120 10.22 12.63 -19.48
N GLU A 121 10.48 12.39 -20.76
CA GLU A 121 9.43 12.31 -21.79
C GLU A 121 8.46 11.16 -21.49
N ASP A 122 8.99 9.97 -21.15
CA ASP A 122 8.19 8.82 -20.75
C ASP A 122 7.34 9.12 -19.50
N GLU A 123 7.93 9.77 -18.49
CA GLU A 123 7.22 10.18 -17.28
C GLU A 123 6.07 11.16 -17.61
N ARG A 124 6.31 12.13 -18.49
CA ARG A 124 5.29 13.10 -18.91
C ARG A 124 4.17 12.45 -19.70
N GLN A 125 4.48 11.52 -20.60
CA GLN A 125 3.47 10.78 -21.34
C GLN A 125 2.55 10.00 -20.39
N ARG A 126 3.13 9.28 -19.42
CA ARG A 126 2.36 8.55 -18.41
C ARG A 126 1.44 9.47 -17.60
N MET A 127 1.90 10.67 -17.24
CA MET A 127 1.09 11.65 -16.52
C MET A 127 -0.05 12.20 -17.39
N ALA A 128 0.21 12.50 -18.66
CA ALA A 128 -0.81 12.99 -19.59
C ALA A 128 -1.92 11.94 -19.81
N GLU A 129 -1.57 10.65 -19.86
CA GLU A 129 -2.55 9.56 -19.93
C GLU A 129 -3.43 9.48 -18.66
N GLN A 130 -2.84 9.68 -17.48
CA GLN A 130 -3.58 9.72 -16.21
C GLN A 130 -4.52 10.92 -16.14
N GLU A 131 -4.07 12.10 -16.58
CA GLU A 131 -4.91 13.30 -16.64
C GLU A 131 -6.10 13.09 -17.57
N LYS A 132 -5.85 12.51 -18.75
CA LYS A 132 -6.92 12.17 -19.70
C LYS A 132 -7.94 11.21 -19.07
N LEU A 133 -7.48 10.16 -18.40
CA LEU A 133 -8.37 9.20 -17.73
C LEU A 133 -9.19 9.87 -16.62
N ALA A 134 -8.58 10.75 -15.83
CA ALA A 134 -9.26 11.48 -14.77
C ALA A 134 -10.32 12.44 -15.35
N ALA A 135 -9.99 13.16 -16.42
CA ALA A 135 -10.93 14.03 -17.12
C ALA A 135 -12.12 13.25 -17.70
N GLU A 136 -11.88 12.07 -18.24
CA GLU A 136 -12.93 11.18 -18.75
C GLU A 136 -13.85 10.69 -17.62
N GLN A 137 -13.29 10.26 -16.48
CA GLN A 137 -14.08 9.85 -15.31
C GLN A 137 -14.96 11.01 -14.80
N LEU A 138 -14.42 12.23 -14.76
CA LEU A 138 -15.17 13.42 -14.36
C LEU A 138 -16.32 13.71 -15.33
N ALA A 139 -16.06 13.65 -16.64
CA ALA A 139 -17.08 13.85 -17.66
C ALA A 139 -18.20 12.79 -17.57
N MET A 140 -17.83 11.52 -17.37
CA MET A 140 -18.79 10.42 -17.18
C MET A 140 -19.64 10.64 -15.93
N ASN A 141 -19.04 11.05 -14.81
CA ASN A 141 -19.76 11.30 -13.57
C ASN A 141 -20.75 12.47 -13.73
N LYS A 142 -20.34 13.54 -14.41
CA LYS A 142 -21.22 14.67 -14.73
C LYS A 142 -22.43 14.20 -15.54
N LYS A 143 -22.21 13.43 -16.61
CA LYS A 143 -23.29 12.88 -17.43
C LYS A 143 -24.24 11.99 -16.62
N LEU A 144 -23.72 11.13 -15.76
CA LEU A 144 -24.54 10.30 -14.89
C LEU A 144 -25.41 11.14 -13.95
N THR A 145 -24.84 12.21 -13.40
CA THR A 145 -25.55 13.13 -12.51
C THR A 145 -26.66 13.86 -13.25
N GLU A 146 -26.41 14.33 -14.47
CA GLU A 146 -27.40 14.98 -15.33
C GLU A 146 -28.56 14.02 -15.67
N MET A 147 -28.26 12.80 -16.14
CA MET A 147 -29.29 11.80 -16.41
C MET A 147 -30.12 11.44 -15.17
N LYS A 148 -29.52 11.47 -13.98
CA LYS A 148 -30.26 11.26 -12.72
C LYS A 148 -31.17 12.44 -12.40
N ALA A 149 -30.70 13.68 -12.59
CA ALA A 149 -31.52 14.87 -12.38
C ALA A 149 -32.73 14.91 -13.33
N GLU A 150 -32.54 14.56 -14.60
CA GLU A 150 -33.65 14.44 -15.56
C GLU A 150 -34.69 13.40 -15.14
N GLN A 151 -34.25 12.23 -14.68
CA GLN A 151 -35.15 11.18 -14.19
C GLN A 151 -35.94 11.62 -12.96
N ILE A 152 -35.31 12.36 -12.04
CA ILE A 152 -35.99 12.92 -10.87
C ILE A 152 -37.06 13.91 -11.32
N ALA A 153 -36.73 14.84 -12.22
CA ALA A 153 -37.70 15.82 -12.72
C ALA A 153 -38.91 15.15 -13.40
N LEU A 154 -38.68 14.09 -14.17
CA LEU A 154 -39.74 13.32 -14.81
C LEU A 154 -40.62 12.62 -13.76
N LEU A 155 -40.02 12.02 -12.73
CA LEU A 155 -40.76 11.40 -11.63
C LEU A 155 -41.58 12.41 -10.83
N GLU A 156 -41.01 13.59 -10.54
CA GLU A 156 -41.70 14.69 -9.86
C GLU A 156 -42.92 15.15 -10.66
N GLN A 157 -42.79 15.27 -11.98
CA GLN A 157 -43.94 15.59 -12.85
C GLN A 157 -45.01 14.51 -12.78
N GLN A 158 -44.66 13.22 -12.87
CA GLN A 158 -45.64 12.13 -12.77
C GLN A 158 -46.36 12.13 -11.43
N ILE A 159 -45.65 12.41 -10.33
CA ILE A 159 -46.25 12.51 -9.00
C ILE A 159 -47.23 13.68 -8.94
N ALA A 160 -46.86 14.85 -9.48
CA ALA A 160 -47.75 16.01 -9.53
C ALA A 160 -49.02 15.76 -10.36
N GLU A 161 -48.90 15.06 -11.49
CA GLU A 161 -50.06 14.66 -12.31
C GLU A 161 -50.97 13.65 -11.58
N LEU A 162 -50.38 12.69 -10.86
CA LEU A 162 -51.15 11.74 -10.05
C LEU A 162 -51.87 12.42 -8.89
N GLU A 163 -51.22 13.34 -8.18
CA GLU A 163 -51.83 14.11 -7.09
C GLU A 163 -52.97 15.01 -7.60
N ALA A 164 -52.80 15.64 -8.76
CA ALA A 164 -53.85 16.43 -9.40
C ALA A 164 -55.05 15.56 -9.82
N ASN A 165 -54.81 14.35 -10.34
CA ASN A 165 -55.88 13.42 -10.69
C ASN A 165 -56.58 12.82 -9.47
N GLU A 166 -55.85 12.54 -8.39
CA GLU A 166 -56.43 12.04 -7.13
C GLU A 166 -57.33 13.08 -6.48
N THR A 167 -56.89 14.34 -6.44
CA THR A 167 -57.67 15.47 -5.90
C THR A 167 -58.83 15.92 -6.78
N ALA A 168 -58.84 15.58 -8.09
CA ALA A 168 -59.94 15.88 -9.00
C ALA A 168 -61.07 14.83 -9.00
N VAL A 169 -60.85 13.67 -8.37
CA VAL A 169 -61.82 12.57 -8.28
C VAL A 169 -62.56 12.55 -6.93
N GLU A 170 -62.14 13.39 -5.97
CA GLU A 170 -62.83 13.64 -4.69
C GLU A 170 -63.88 14.76 -4.81
#